data_AF-A0A0D2M0I1-F1
#
_entry.id   AF-A0A0D2M0I1-F1
#
_cell.length_a   1.000
_cell.length_b   1.000
_cell.length_c   1.000
_cell.angle_alpha   90.00
_cell.angle_beta   90.00
_cell.angle_gamma   90.00
#
_symmetry.space_group_name_H-M   'P 1'
#
loop_
_entity.id
_entity.type
_entity.pdbx_description
1 polymer ?
#
loop_
_entity_poly.entity_id
_entity_poly.type
_entity_poly.pdbx_seq_one_letter_code
_entity_poly.pdbx_strand_id
1 'polypeptide(L)'
;MGPKSKAKSPRPPTQEIGEDVLTKVTALKNEGNKCFAKRDYESALEQYETAAQLLPEAAPERVDLICNRAACYYQMKRFKDAAKECTSALELNPSSAKALQRRARSLEQQGLYKQALADIQAVNRWV
;
A
#
# COMPACT_ATOMS: atom_id res chain seq x y z
N MET A 1 43.46 -13.47 -5.33
CA MET A 1 42.00 -13.22 -5.40
C MET A 1 41.57 -12.60 -4.08
N GLY A 2 41.20 -11.32 -4.09
CA GLY A 2 40.51 -10.69 -2.97
C GLY A 2 39.75 -9.51 -3.54
N PRO A 3 38.42 -9.58 -3.69
CA PRO A 3 37.69 -8.43 -4.17
C PRO A 3 37.55 -7.43 -3.02
N LYS A 4 38.04 -6.22 -3.30
CA LYS A 4 37.90 -5.01 -2.51
C LYS A 4 36.42 -4.60 -2.39
N SER A 5 36.11 -3.98 -1.25
CA SER A 5 35.17 -2.86 -1.06
C SER A 5 33.70 -3.06 -1.43
N LYS A 6 32.78 -2.69 -0.51
CA LYS A 6 32.08 -1.39 -0.59
C LYS A 6 31.67 -0.93 0.81
N ALA A 7 32.23 0.21 1.23
CA ALA A 7 31.73 0.98 2.35
C ALA A 7 30.28 1.40 2.06
N LYS A 8 29.35 1.07 2.95
CA LYS A 8 27.99 1.60 2.90
C LYS A 8 28.04 3.01 3.51
N SER A 9 27.80 4.02 2.67
CA SER A 9 27.63 5.40 3.11
C SER A 9 26.51 5.50 4.15
N PRO A 10 26.64 6.32 5.21
CA PRO A 10 25.62 6.43 6.23
C PRO A 10 24.42 7.18 5.66
N ARG A 11 23.27 6.52 5.60
CA ARG A 11 21.97 7.18 5.39
C ARG A 11 21.61 7.96 6.68
N PRO A 12 20.78 9.02 6.58
CA PRO A 12 20.31 9.75 7.77
C PRO A 12 19.53 8.79 8.69
N PRO A 13 19.31 9.15 9.97
CA PRO A 13 18.69 8.27 10.95
C PRO A 13 17.19 8.11 10.68
N THR A 14 16.85 7.31 9.67
CA THR A 14 15.55 6.68 9.56
C THR A 14 15.53 5.60 10.63
N GLN A 15 14.66 5.73 11.62
CA GLN A 15 14.46 4.75 12.69
C GLN A 15 14.38 3.34 12.06
N GLU A 16 15.45 2.55 12.23
CA GLU A 16 15.57 1.24 11.59
C GLU A 16 14.41 0.37 12.10
N ILE A 17 13.45 0.09 11.23
CA ILE A 17 12.33 -0.81 11.56
C ILE A 17 12.96 -2.17 11.84
N GLY A 18 12.90 -2.62 13.09
CA GLY A 18 13.54 -3.86 13.51
C GLY A 18 13.09 -5.04 12.65
N GLU A 19 14.01 -5.95 12.33
CA GLU A 19 13.73 -7.14 11.51
C GLU A 19 12.57 -7.99 12.06
N ASP A 20 12.43 -8.03 13.40
CA ASP A 20 11.30 -8.65 14.09
C ASP A 20 9.95 -7.99 13.74
N VAL A 21 9.91 -6.65 13.75
CA VAL A 21 8.72 -5.87 13.38
C VAL A 21 8.35 -6.14 11.92
N LEU A 22 9.32 -6.13 11.01
CA LEU A 22 9.07 -6.39 9.59
C LEU A 22 8.59 -7.82 9.34
N THR A 23 9.11 -8.79 10.09
CA THR A 23 8.65 -10.18 10.06
C THR A 23 7.20 -10.28 10.52
N LYS A 24 6.84 -9.62 11.62
CA LYS A 24 5.48 -9.59 12.15
C LYS A 24 4.50 -8.89 11.19
N VAL A 25 4.90 -7.76 10.62
CA VAL A 25 4.13 -7.04 9.59
C VAL A 25 3.88 -7.94 8.38
N THR A 26 4.90 -8.67 7.93
CA THR A 26 4.77 -9.59 6.80
C THR A 26 3.83 -10.75 7.11
N ALA A 27 3.89 -11.31 8.32
CA ALA A 27 2.98 -12.35 8.77
C ALA A 27 1.52 -11.87 8.78
N LEU A 28 1.25 -10.70 9.36
CA LEU A 28 -0.08 -10.08 9.38
C LEU A 28 -0.59 -9.77 7.97
N LYS A 29 0.27 -9.22 7.10
CA LYS A 29 -0.06 -8.99 5.69
C LYS A 29 -0.46 -10.29 4.99
N ASN A 30 0.28 -11.37 5.24
CA ASN A 30 -0.02 -12.67 4.63
C ASN A 30 -1.33 -13.25 5.16
N GLU A 31 -1.64 -13.05 6.43
CA GLU A 31 -2.94 -13.46 7.00
C GLU A 31 -4.09 -12.64 6.40
N GLY A 32 -3.92 -11.32 6.30
CA GLY A 32 -4.88 -10.46 5.59
C GLY A 32 -5.11 -10.89 4.15
N ASN A 33 -4.06 -11.30 3.43
CA ASN A 33 -4.17 -11.83 2.06
C ASN A 33 -4.98 -13.14 2.02
N LYS A 34 -4.84 -14.02 3.02
CA LYS A 34 -5.65 -15.25 3.12
C LYS A 34 -7.12 -14.93 3.39
N CYS A 35 -7.41 -14.00 4.31
CA CYS A 35 -8.78 -13.53 4.55
C CYS A 35 -9.38 -12.93 3.28
N PHE A 36 -8.63 -12.09 2.57
CA PHE A 36 -9.04 -11.51 1.30
C PHE A 36 -9.37 -12.59 0.25
N ALA A 37 -8.53 -13.62 0.13
CA ALA A 37 -8.77 -14.74 -0.79
C ALA A 37 -10.04 -15.53 -0.43
N LYS A 38 -10.39 -15.61 0.87
CA LYS A 38 -11.64 -16.20 1.37
C LYS A 38 -12.86 -15.27 1.22
N ARG A 39 -12.68 -14.06 0.66
CA ARG A 39 -13.68 -12.99 0.60
C ARG A 39 -14.13 -12.45 1.95
N ASP A 40 -13.37 -12.74 2.99
CA ASP A 40 -13.55 -12.18 4.33
C ASP A 40 -12.79 -10.85 4.40
N TYR A 41 -13.44 -9.82 3.87
CA TYR A 41 -12.82 -8.50 3.72
C TYR A 41 -12.72 -7.73 5.04
N GLU A 42 -13.61 -7.98 5.99
CA GLU A 42 -13.58 -7.32 7.31
C GLU A 42 -12.39 -7.82 8.11
N SER A 43 -12.20 -9.15 8.24
CA SER A 43 -11.01 -9.67 8.90
C SER A 43 -9.72 -9.31 8.13
N ALA A 44 -9.75 -9.26 6.79
CA ALA A 44 -8.59 -8.79 6.03
C ALA A 44 -8.21 -7.34 6.37
N LEU A 45 -9.20 -6.44 6.52
CA LEU A 45 -8.96 -5.05 6.93
C LEU A 45 -8.30 -4.98 8.30
N GLU A 46 -8.79 -5.74 9.29
CA GLU A 46 -8.22 -5.78 10.63
C GLU A 46 -6.75 -6.22 10.61
N GLN A 47 -6.41 -7.26 9.84
CA GLN A 47 -5.03 -7.73 9.73
C GLN A 47 -4.10 -6.69 9.09
N TYR A 48 -4.54 -6.04 8.01
CA TYR A 48 -3.75 -4.99 7.36
C TYR A 48 -3.61 -3.74 8.24
N GLU A 49 -4.66 -3.37 8.97
CA GLU A 49 -4.62 -2.27 9.92
C GLU A 49 -3.65 -2.54 11.06
N THR A 50 -3.72 -3.73 11.66
CA THR A 50 -2.78 -4.15 12.70
C THR A 50 -1.35 -4.12 12.17
N ALA A 51 -1.12 -4.60 10.94
CA ALA A 51 0.19 -4.52 10.30
C ALA A 51 0.66 -3.07 10.10
N ALA A 52 -0.24 -2.17 9.72
CA ALA A 52 0.09 -0.78 9.45
C ALA A 52 0.34 0.05 10.73
N GLN A 53 -0.21 -0.37 11.88
CA GLN A 53 0.03 0.23 13.20
C GLN A 53 1.41 -0.14 13.77
N LEU A 54 2.00 -1.26 13.35
CA LEU A 54 3.36 -1.65 13.74
C LEU A 54 4.45 -0.82 13.04
N LEU A 55 4.08 -0.10 11.98
CA LEU A 55 4.99 0.70 11.17
C LEU A 55 4.85 2.18 11.52
N PRO A 56 5.95 2.96 11.50
CA PRO A 56 5.88 4.42 11.61
C PRO A 56 4.95 5.02 10.56
N GLU A 57 4.25 6.11 10.88
CA GLU A 57 3.21 6.64 10.00
C GLU A 57 3.73 7.02 8.60
N ALA A 58 4.95 7.56 8.54
CA ALA A 58 5.62 7.94 7.29
C ALA A 58 6.36 6.77 6.59
N ALA A 59 6.26 5.53 7.10
CA ALA A 59 6.98 4.39 6.56
C ALA A 59 6.44 4.01 5.17
N PRO A 60 7.30 3.96 4.12
CA PRO A 60 6.87 3.59 2.78
C PRO A 60 6.34 2.16 2.70
N GLU A 61 6.72 1.28 3.61
CA GLU A 61 6.22 -0.09 3.75
C GLU A 61 4.70 -0.15 4.01
N ARG A 62 4.11 0.93 4.54
CA ARG A 62 2.65 1.03 4.76
C ARG A 62 1.88 1.11 3.45
N VAL A 63 2.49 1.59 2.37
CA VAL A 63 1.82 1.79 1.07
C VAL A 63 1.18 0.50 0.56
N ASP A 64 1.88 -0.64 0.65
CA ASP A 64 1.34 -1.93 0.22
C ASP A 64 0.14 -2.37 1.08
N LEU A 65 0.19 -2.14 2.40
CA LEU A 65 -0.90 -2.48 3.32
C LEU A 65 -2.14 -1.63 3.06
N ILE A 66 -1.96 -0.32 2.86
CA ILE A 66 -3.05 0.62 2.53
C ILE A 66 -3.65 0.28 1.16
N CYS A 67 -2.83 -0.09 0.17
CA CYS A 67 -3.33 -0.56 -1.12
C CYS A 67 -4.17 -1.84 -1.00
N ASN A 68 -3.83 -2.73 -0.07
CA ASN A 68 -4.60 -3.93 0.19
C ASN A 68 -5.91 -3.63 0.94
N ARG A 69 -5.90 -2.69 1.90
CA ARG A 69 -7.13 -2.15 2.53
C ARG A 69 -8.07 -1.54 1.49
N ALA A 70 -7.55 -0.74 0.57
CA ALA A 70 -8.32 -0.20 -0.55
C ALA A 70 -8.95 -1.31 -1.41
N ALA A 71 -8.23 -2.42 -1.62
CA ALA A 71 -8.77 -3.58 -2.34
C ALA A 71 -9.95 -4.20 -1.59
N CYS A 72 -9.88 -4.35 -0.27
CA CYS A 72 -11.00 -4.83 0.55
C CYS A 72 -12.23 -3.95 0.39
N TYR A 73 -12.09 -2.63 0.57
CA TYR A 73 -13.21 -1.70 0.40
C TYR A 73 -13.79 -1.74 -1.00
N TYR A 74 -12.95 -1.87 -2.03
CA TYR A 74 -13.42 -2.02 -3.41
C TYR A 74 -14.29 -3.26 -3.57
N GLN A 75 -13.87 -4.42 -3.02
CA GLN A 75 -14.66 -5.64 -3.09
C GLN A 75 -15.97 -5.56 -2.30
N MET A 76 -15.98 -4.80 -1.21
CA MET A 76 -17.19 -4.48 -0.44
C MET A 76 -18.09 -3.44 -1.15
N LYS A 77 -17.75 -3.01 -2.38
CA LYS A 77 -18.42 -1.94 -3.14
C LYS A 77 -18.43 -0.58 -2.43
N ARG A 78 -17.53 -0.38 -1.46
CA ARG A 78 -17.30 0.88 -0.74
C ARG A 78 -16.27 1.73 -1.51
N PHE A 79 -16.63 2.12 -2.73
CA PHE A 79 -15.70 2.76 -3.67
C PHE A 79 -15.14 4.10 -3.17
N LYS A 80 -15.94 4.87 -2.43
CA LYS A 80 -15.48 6.12 -1.79
C LYS A 80 -14.36 5.86 -0.79
N ASP A 81 -14.51 4.83 0.04
CA ASP A 81 -13.51 4.48 1.05
C ASP A 81 -12.25 3.88 0.39
N ALA A 82 -12.42 3.06 -0.65
CA ALA A 82 -11.30 2.56 -1.45
C ALA A 82 -10.48 3.69 -2.08
N ALA A 83 -11.14 4.72 -2.62
CA ALA A 83 -10.46 5.89 -3.19
C ALA A 83 -9.74 6.74 -2.14
N LYS A 84 -10.29 6.85 -0.93
CA LYS A 84 -9.64 7.53 0.21
C LYS A 84 -8.36 6.81 0.63
N GLU A 85 -8.42 5.50 0.84
CA GLU A 85 -7.23 4.70 1.18
C GLU A 85 -6.15 4.83 0.09
N CYS A 86 -6.52 4.77 -1.19
CA CYS A 86 -5.55 4.97 -2.26
C CYS A 86 -4.93 6.37 -2.24
N THR A 87 -5.70 7.41 -1.87
CA THR A 87 -5.18 8.77 -1.72
C THR A 87 -4.14 8.83 -0.61
N SER A 88 -4.41 8.24 0.56
CA SER A 88 -3.43 8.16 1.64
C SER A 88 -2.18 7.36 1.26
N ALA A 89 -2.33 6.29 0.46
CA ALA A 89 -1.18 5.57 -0.09
C ALA A 89 -0.33 6.45 -1.03
N LEU A 90 -0.96 7.35 -1.79
CA LEU A 90 -0.29 8.28 -2.70
C LEU A 90 0.34 9.48 -1.99
N GLU A 91 -0.17 9.87 -0.81
CA GLU A 91 0.49 10.85 0.06
C GLU A 91 1.84 10.32 0.57
N LEU A 92 1.93 9.01 0.86
CA LEU A 92 3.18 8.36 1.25
C LEU A 92 4.10 8.06 0.05
N ASN A 93 3.54 7.57 -1.06
CA ASN A 93 4.27 7.33 -2.29
C ASN A 93 3.46 7.77 -3.52
N PRO A 94 3.70 9.00 -4.02
CA PRO A 94 2.98 9.56 -5.17
C PRO A 94 3.15 8.76 -6.46
N SER A 95 4.21 7.96 -6.56
CA SER A 95 4.55 7.13 -7.73
C SER A 95 4.00 5.70 -7.64
N SER A 96 3.23 5.37 -6.60
CA SER A 96 2.68 4.02 -6.42
C SER A 96 1.68 3.67 -7.52
N ALA A 97 2.16 2.93 -8.53
CA ALA A 97 1.32 2.47 -9.64
C ALA A 97 0.11 1.65 -9.14
N LYS A 98 0.29 0.82 -8.10
CA LYS A 98 -0.81 0.05 -7.48
C LYS A 98 -1.88 0.98 -6.90
N ALA A 99 -1.49 2.04 -6.20
CA ALA A 99 -2.43 2.97 -5.60
C ALA A 99 -3.16 3.80 -6.67
N LEU A 100 -2.45 4.30 -7.68
CA LEU A 100 -3.05 5.02 -8.82
C LEU A 100 -4.06 4.14 -9.57
N GLN A 101 -3.69 2.90 -9.93
CA GLN A 101 -4.60 1.98 -10.63
C GLN A 101 -5.85 1.67 -9.82
N ARG A 102 -5.71 1.42 -8.51
CA ARG A 102 -6.85 1.13 -7.62
C ARG A 102 -7.74 2.35 -7.40
N ARG A 103 -7.15 3.55 -7.30
CA ARG A 103 -7.91 4.81 -7.19
C ARG A 103 -8.68 5.09 -8.46
N ALA A 104 -8.04 4.96 -9.62
CA ALA A 104 -8.69 5.10 -10.92
C ALA A 104 -9.92 4.18 -11.03
N ARG A 105 -9.75 2.89 -10.74
CA ARG A 105 -10.85 1.93 -10.78
C ARG A 105 -11.97 2.29 -9.79
N SER A 106 -11.62 2.74 -8.59
CA SER A 106 -12.59 3.17 -7.57
C SER A 106 -13.34 4.44 -7.98
N LEU A 107 -12.68 5.36 -8.70
CA LEU A 107 -13.26 6.59 -9.23
C LEU A 107 -14.17 6.31 -10.43
N GLU A 108 -13.82 5.36 -11.30
CA GLU A 108 -14.69 4.91 -12.39
C GLU A 108 -16.02 4.37 -11.86
N GLN A 109 -15.99 3.54 -10.81
CA GLN A 109 -17.21 3.04 -10.18
C GLN A 109 -18.07 4.14 -9.52
N GLN A 110 -17.48 5.31 -9.27
CA GLN A 110 -18.19 6.50 -8.78
C GLN A 110 -18.64 7.44 -9.91
N GLY A 111 -18.33 7.13 -11.18
CA GLY A 111 -18.58 8.01 -12.32
C GLY A 111 -17.62 9.20 -12.44
N LEU A 112 -16.52 9.21 -11.68
CA LEU A 112 -15.53 10.28 -11.66
C LEU A 112 -14.45 10.06 -12.73
N TYR A 113 -14.88 9.89 -13.98
CA TYR A 113 -14.02 9.45 -15.09
C TYR A 113 -12.83 10.39 -15.38
N LYS A 114 -12.99 11.71 -15.21
CA LYS A 114 -11.89 12.67 -15.42
C LYS A 114 -10.73 12.44 -14.45
N GLN A 115 -11.05 12.17 -13.18
CA GLN A 115 -10.04 11.90 -12.15
C GLN A 115 -9.41 10.52 -12.36
N ALA A 116 -10.22 9.53 -12.74
CA ALA A 116 -9.70 8.20 -13.08
C ALA A 116 -8.72 8.23 -14.25
N LEU A 117 -9.05 8.98 -15.32
CA LEU A 117 -8.17 9.14 -16.47
C LEU A 117 -6.83 9.81 -16.07
N ALA A 118 -6.88 10.83 -15.21
CA ALA A 118 -5.67 11.48 -14.72
C ALA A 118 -4.77 10.49 -13.95
N ASP A 119 -5.36 9.63 -13.13
CA ASP A 119 -4.62 8.58 -12.41
C ASP A 119 -4.00 7.54 -13.38
N ILE A 120 -4.73 7.09 -14.40
CA ILE A 120 -4.20 6.17 -15.41
C ILE A 120 -3.06 6.80 -16.23
N GLN A 121 -3.19 8.08 -16.59
CA GLN A 121 -2.12 8.81 -17.27
C GLN A 121 -0.89 8.98 -16.39
N ALA A 122 -1.08 9.20 -15.08
CA ALA A 122 0.01 9.25 -14.12
C ALA A 122 0.73 7.90 -14.04
N VAL A 123 0.03 6.76 -14.06
CA VAL A 123 0.67 5.43 -14.09
C VAL A 123 1.64 5.31 -15.27
N ASN A 124 1.19 5.62 -16.49
CA ASN A 124 1.97 5.47 -17.72
C ASN A 124 3.17 6.43 -17.83
N ARG A 125 3.25 7.45 -16.97
CA ARG A 125 4.37 8.39 -16.94
C ARG A 125 5.58 7.86 -16.15
N TRP A 126 5.38 6.85 -15.31
CA TRP A 126 6.41 6.33 -14.40
C TRP A 126 6.84 4.87 -14.72
N VAL A 127 6.36 4.30 -15.82
CA VAL A 127 6.75 2.96 -16.32
C VAL A 127 7.82 3.07 -17.40
#